data_AF-A0A4P8H8F3-F1
#
_entry.id   AF-A0A4P8H8F3-F1
#
_cell.length_a   1.000
_cell.length_b   1.000
_cell.length_c   1.000
_cell.angle_alpha   90.00
_cell.angle_beta   90.00
_cell.angle_gamma   90.00
#
_symmetry.space_group_name_H-M   'P 1'
#
loop_
_entity.id
_entity.type
_entity.pdbx_description
1 polymer ?
#
loop_
_entity_poly.entity_id
_entity_poly.type
_entity_poly.pdbx_seq_one_letter_code
_entity_poly.pdbx_strand_id
1 'polypeptide(L)'
;MLVSVVVAARLPVSESRTEVTRSMPIAQVHVSADRSAEATVDGATSHHPDLGAAMTRLTALAREGGQPVTLEIHDAGTVRTLHIDPSGRVSMQAAPLAPSQQSAPSQPAVPSQQSEIPTAAPEEPPAPEEPASSDATPPRASTPDGYPIGTPYSGPAAPGANARTRRRAQRQADRRTAAQSARSAPTRSKAPDSGAARHHPRRSRVRGLTAPTIVLAVMLVVALGAYFLPRIIGSPDGLTPQSIPAGSTNTSEDSLALEDGRTPVPGFAAQPTWESEVPATASVTATGRGVLVVDGNALAVLDPETGESRYTEDIDAPISFAVDTVIDGERALVWRTGDRAQALFDGETAPIEYTIPDDARISSAGTSVLIKEGNSLSTFTRDGLTAIPTPDPGYTPMALDGTALISAEFSGTVTTTDVDTAESSEILLESPSDDLQIFRWVTAGHGKIVSLWGEPGASATSGHRIQLVVHSAADGRIFSTVSTTTDAVGEANWVRGQGYRLAVIGPYLFTVDGGLLVRNATAHHLRMAEPRGEIVPSSIDDTRYLLHGNTAWRSDANLLAVTDSGSHAIVRTGQDRVVGYPAQ
;
A
#
# COMPACT_ATOMS: atom_id res chain seq x y z
N MET A 1 20.18 78.71 -29.76
CA MET A 1 19.30 78.60 -30.94
C MET A 1 19.57 77.23 -31.56
N LEU A 2 18.68 76.24 -31.35
CA LEU A 2 17.66 75.79 -32.33
C LEU A 2 18.35 75.13 -33.55
N VAL A 3 18.11 73.88 -33.97
CA VAL A 3 16.90 73.03 -34.01
C VAL A 3 17.26 71.54 -34.13
N SER A 4 16.33 70.70 -33.68
CA SER A 4 16.21 69.24 -33.69
C SER A 4 16.32 68.48 -35.03
N VAL A 5 16.90 67.27 -34.90
CA VAL A 5 16.51 65.92 -35.39
C VAL A 5 15.31 65.79 -36.35
N VAL A 6 15.48 65.03 -37.46
CA VAL A 6 14.64 63.88 -37.89
C VAL A 6 15.48 62.87 -38.71
N VAL A 7 15.19 61.60 -38.46
CA VAL A 7 15.79 60.32 -38.87
C VAL A 7 15.50 59.93 -40.33
N ALA A 8 16.44 59.24 -40.98
CA ALA A 8 16.17 58.40 -42.16
C ALA A 8 16.81 57.01 -41.98
N ALA A 9 15.97 55.97 -42.06
CA ALA A 9 16.30 54.57 -41.89
C ALA A 9 17.01 53.97 -43.12
N ARG A 10 17.96 53.04 -42.90
CA ARG A 10 18.45 52.09 -43.90
C ARG A 10 18.64 50.71 -43.27
N LEU A 11 18.07 49.70 -43.94
CA LEU A 11 18.17 48.26 -43.71
C LEU A 11 19.63 47.75 -43.76
N PRO A 12 19.91 46.62 -43.09
CA PRO A 12 20.83 45.61 -43.63
C PRO A 12 20.16 44.21 -43.70
N VAL A 13 20.14 43.59 -44.88
CA VAL A 13 20.98 42.45 -45.32
C VAL A 13 20.66 41.12 -44.62
N SER A 14 20.06 40.21 -45.40
CA SER A 14 19.78 38.81 -45.07
C SER A 14 21.04 38.01 -44.73
N GLU A 15 21.11 37.48 -43.52
CA GLU A 15 21.87 36.27 -43.23
C GLU A 15 20.92 35.06 -43.31
N SER A 16 21.15 34.22 -44.31
CA SER A 16 20.54 32.90 -44.44
C SER A 16 21.07 31.99 -43.34
N ARG A 17 20.28 31.84 -42.27
CA ARG A 17 20.49 30.83 -41.22
C ARG A 17 20.10 29.47 -41.78
N THR A 18 21.09 28.63 -42.02
CA THR A 18 20.92 27.21 -42.32
C THR A 18 20.12 26.56 -41.20
N GLU A 19 18.89 26.13 -41.48
CA GLU A 19 18.14 25.22 -40.61
C GLU A 19 18.90 23.89 -40.55
N VAL A 20 19.57 23.66 -39.42
CA VAL A 20 20.02 22.31 -39.08
C VAL A 20 18.76 21.55 -38.69
N THR A 21 18.24 20.74 -39.60
CA THR A 21 17.25 19.71 -39.30
C THR A 21 17.88 18.76 -38.28
N ARG A 22 17.65 19.01 -36.98
CA ARG A 22 18.06 18.07 -35.93
C ARG A 22 17.20 16.82 -36.09
N SER A 23 17.81 15.75 -36.58
CA SER A 23 17.21 14.41 -36.58
C SER A 23 16.82 14.04 -35.15
N MET A 24 15.67 13.38 -34.98
CA MET A 24 15.26 12.85 -33.68
C MET A 24 16.35 11.89 -33.18
N PRO A 25 16.90 12.07 -31.96
CA PRO A 25 17.86 11.13 -31.40
C PRO A 25 17.19 9.77 -31.20
N ILE A 26 17.83 8.73 -31.73
CA ILE A 26 17.45 7.34 -31.53
C ILE A 26 18.33 6.80 -30.39
N ALA A 27 17.68 6.36 -29.32
CA ALA A 27 18.32 5.79 -28.16
C ALA A 27 18.05 4.28 -28.12
N GLN A 28 19.10 3.47 -27.99
CA GLN A 28 18.98 2.02 -27.87
C GLN A 28 19.21 1.63 -26.42
N VAL A 29 18.32 0.83 -25.86
CA VAL A 29 18.44 0.30 -24.50
C VAL A 29 18.54 -1.21 -24.58
N HIS A 30 19.66 -1.77 -24.17
CA HIS A 30 19.84 -3.21 -24.08
C HIS A 30 19.66 -3.67 -22.64
N VAL A 31 18.79 -4.64 -22.41
CA VAL A 31 18.55 -5.22 -21.09
C VAL A 31 19.27 -6.56 -21.01
N SER A 32 20.24 -6.63 -20.10
CA SER A 32 21.03 -7.82 -19.82
C SER A 32 20.22 -8.85 -19.03
N ALA A 33 20.68 -10.11 -19.02
CA ALA A 33 20.00 -11.21 -18.31
C ALA A 33 19.92 -11.00 -16.77
N ASP A 34 20.85 -10.21 -16.20
CA ASP A 34 20.85 -9.78 -14.81
C ASP A 34 19.94 -8.57 -14.53
N ARG A 35 19.15 -8.16 -15.53
CA ARG A 35 18.23 -7.02 -15.55
C ARG A 35 18.87 -5.64 -15.46
N SER A 36 20.20 -5.54 -15.57
CA SER A 36 20.87 -4.26 -15.82
C SER A 36 20.55 -3.73 -17.22
N ALA A 37 20.57 -2.40 -17.39
CA ALA A 37 20.25 -1.77 -18.67
C ALA A 37 21.39 -0.88 -19.17
N GLU A 38 21.76 -1.05 -20.43
CA GLU A 38 22.71 -0.20 -21.13
C GLU A 38 21.97 0.70 -22.11
N ALA A 39 21.99 2.01 -21.86
CA ALA A 39 21.38 3.00 -22.74
C ALA A 39 22.45 3.69 -23.58
N THR A 40 22.36 3.55 -24.89
CA THR A 40 23.20 4.23 -25.88
C THR A 40 22.40 5.33 -26.58
N VAL A 41 22.86 6.57 -26.48
CA VAL A 41 22.24 7.73 -27.15
C VAL A 41 23.30 8.46 -27.93
N ASP A 42 23.07 8.69 -29.23
CA ASP A 42 24.00 9.39 -30.14
C ASP A 42 25.45 8.87 -30.06
N GLY A 43 25.62 7.56 -29.84
CA GLY A 43 26.92 6.88 -29.75
C GLY A 43 27.58 6.88 -28.35
N ALA A 44 26.96 7.47 -27.33
CA ALA A 44 27.44 7.42 -25.95
C ALA A 44 26.63 6.40 -25.13
N THR A 45 27.32 5.39 -24.57
CA THR A 45 26.71 4.33 -23.77
C THR A 45 26.81 4.64 -22.27
N SER A 46 25.72 4.39 -21.54
CA SER A 46 25.61 4.56 -20.09
C SER A 46 24.99 3.32 -19.46
N HIS A 47 25.57 2.87 -18.35
CA HIS A 47 25.08 1.70 -17.61
C HIS A 47 24.14 2.14 -16.49
N HIS A 48 23.03 1.43 -16.36
CA HIS A 48 21.97 1.67 -15.39
C HIS A 48 21.65 0.38 -14.64
N PRO A 49 21.29 0.48 -13.35
CA PRO A 49 20.98 -0.70 -12.53
C PRO A 49 19.77 -1.48 -13.04
N ASP A 50 18.84 -0.80 -13.73
CA ASP A 50 17.68 -1.41 -14.35
C ASP A 50 17.13 -0.54 -15.50
N LEU A 51 16.16 -1.09 -16.25
CA LEU A 51 15.47 -0.40 -17.33
C LEU A 51 14.73 0.86 -16.85
N GLY A 52 14.19 0.87 -15.63
CA GLY A 52 13.49 2.03 -15.07
C GLY A 52 14.42 3.23 -14.83
N ALA A 53 15.63 2.98 -14.34
CA ALA A 53 16.69 3.97 -14.17
C ALA A 53 17.17 4.52 -15.52
N ALA A 54 17.37 3.63 -16.52
CA ALA A 54 17.68 4.03 -17.89
C ALA A 54 16.58 4.91 -18.48
N MET A 55 15.32 4.49 -18.35
CA MET A 55 14.16 5.25 -18.82
C MET A 55 14.02 6.60 -18.12
N THR A 56 14.29 6.67 -16.81
CA THR A 56 14.29 7.92 -16.06
C THR A 56 15.33 8.90 -16.60
N ARG A 57 16.54 8.42 -16.91
CA ARG A 57 17.58 9.27 -17.46
C ARG A 57 17.29 9.72 -18.89
N LEU A 58 16.74 8.84 -19.73
CA LEU A 58 16.33 9.16 -21.10
C LEU A 58 15.15 10.14 -21.13
N THR A 59 14.25 10.03 -20.15
CA THR A 59 13.15 10.97 -19.95
C THR A 59 13.65 12.34 -19.52
N ALA A 60 14.62 12.39 -18.59
CA ALA A 60 15.28 13.64 -18.20
C ALA A 60 16.02 14.27 -19.39
N LEU A 61 16.67 13.45 -20.23
CA LEU A 61 17.36 13.90 -21.43
C LEU A 61 16.40 14.55 -22.44
N ALA A 62 15.22 13.94 -22.68
CA ALA A 62 14.19 14.50 -23.55
C ALA A 62 13.68 15.86 -23.05
N ARG A 63 13.49 16.00 -21.73
CA ARG A 63 13.08 17.26 -21.08
C ARG A 63 14.17 18.34 -21.13
N GLU A 64 15.39 17.98 -20.78
CA GLU A 64 16.55 18.90 -20.77
C GLU A 64 16.88 19.39 -22.19
N GLY A 65 16.76 18.50 -23.18
CA GLY A 65 16.99 18.82 -24.60
C GLY A 65 15.81 19.49 -25.30
N GLY A 66 14.59 19.40 -24.73
CA GLY A 66 13.36 19.87 -25.36
C GLY A 66 13.09 19.22 -26.72
N GLN A 67 13.54 17.98 -26.91
CA GLN A 67 13.42 17.23 -28.16
C GLN A 67 12.88 15.82 -27.88
N PRO A 68 12.04 15.26 -28.77
CA PRO A 68 11.57 13.90 -28.61
C PRO A 68 12.71 12.90 -28.83
N VAL A 69 12.69 11.79 -28.08
CA VAL A 69 13.64 10.69 -28.18
C VAL A 69 12.89 9.43 -28.59
N THR A 70 13.32 8.75 -29.65
CA THR A 70 12.78 7.44 -30.00
C THR A 70 13.67 6.36 -29.39
N LEU A 71 13.05 5.38 -28.73
CA LEU A 71 13.72 4.35 -27.96
C LEU A 71 13.47 2.98 -28.57
N GLU A 72 14.54 2.21 -28.76
CA GLU A 72 14.46 0.78 -29.05
C GLU A 72 14.96 0.01 -27.83
N ILE A 73 14.07 -0.73 -27.17
CA ILE A 73 14.40 -1.56 -26.02
C ILE A 73 14.57 -3.00 -26.50
N HIS A 74 15.77 -3.53 -26.35
CA HIS A 74 16.11 -4.91 -26.63
C HIS A 74 16.14 -5.68 -25.30
N ASP A 75 15.15 -6.56 -25.09
CA ASP A 75 15.05 -7.40 -23.88
C ASP A 75 14.80 -8.85 -24.30
N ALA A 76 15.73 -9.74 -23.94
CA ALA A 76 15.65 -11.19 -24.18
C ALA A 76 15.22 -11.58 -25.61
N GLY A 77 15.74 -10.88 -26.63
CA GLY A 77 15.43 -11.13 -28.04
C GLY A 77 14.15 -10.45 -28.57
N THR A 78 13.40 -9.76 -27.71
CA THR A 78 12.26 -8.93 -28.10
C THR A 78 12.69 -7.47 -28.25
N VAL A 79 12.32 -6.83 -29.36
CA VAL A 79 12.56 -5.39 -29.58
C VAL A 79 11.24 -4.62 -29.43
N ARG A 80 11.21 -3.63 -28.54
CA ARG A 80 10.05 -2.74 -28.34
C ARG A 80 10.43 -1.31 -28.66
N THR A 81 9.63 -0.62 -29.46
CA THR A 81 9.84 0.79 -29.78
C THR A 81 8.94 1.67 -28.90
N LEU A 82 9.53 2.67 -28.23
CA LEU A 82 8.83 3.67 -27.44
C LEU A 82 9.23 5.07 -27.91
N HIS A 83 8.38 6.07 -27.66
CA HIS A 83 8.68 7.47 -27.93
C HIS A 83 8.58 8.26 -26.64
N ILE A 84 9.61 9.05 -26.35
CA ILE A 84 9.58 10.06 -25.29
C ILE A 84 9.39 11.42 -25.94
N ASP A 85 8.34 12.15 -25.57
CA ASP A 85 8.14 13.50 -26.06
C ASP A 85 9.03 14.55 -25.33
N PRO A 86 9.12 15.80 -25.81
CA PRO A 86 9.90 16.85 -25.15
C PRO A 86 9.50 17.17 -23.70
N SER A 87 8.32 16.73 -23.25
CA SER A 87 7.85 16.88 -21.86
C SER A 87 8.26 15.69 -20.97
N GLY A 88 8.85 14.65 -21.58
CA GLY A 88 9.24 13.44 -20.90
C GLY A 88 8.08 12.48 -20.67
N ARG A 89 7.05 12.48 -21.52
CA ARG A 89 6.00 11.44 -21.53
C ARG A 89 6.42 10.31 -22.46
N VAL A 90 6.23 9.08 -22.02
CA VAL A 90 6.53 7.88 -22.81
C VAL A 90 5.23 7.39 -23.46
N SER A 91 5.23 7.19 -24.77
CA SER A 91 4.12 6.60 -25.54
C SER A 91 4.62 5.46 -26.43
N MET A 92 3.73 4.53 -26.79
CA MET A 92 4.02 3.50 -27.79
C MET A 92 3.78 4.00 -29.23
N GLN A 93 3.36 5.27 -29.39
CA GLN A 93 2.97 5.84 -30.67
C GLN A 93 3.63 7.21 -30.86
N ALA A 94 4.32 7.41 -31.98
CA ALA A 94 4.93 8.69 -32.32
C ALA A 94 3.86 9.78 -32.34
N ALA A 95 4.04 10.84 -31.56
CA ALA A 95 3.12 11.98 -31.58
C ALA A 95 3.09 12.60 -32.99
N PRO A 96 1.91 12.89 -33.58
CA PRO A 96 1.86 13.66 -34.80
C PRO A 96 2.41 15.06 -34.52
N LEU A 97 3.40 15.50 -35.31
CA LEU A 97 3.82 16.89 -35.32
C LEU A 97 2.58 17.76 -35.63
N ALA A 98 2.21 18.63 -34.68
CA ALA A 98 1.01 19.47 -34.82
C ALA A 98 1.13 20.39 -36.06
N PRO A 99 0.13 20.41 -36.97
CA PRO A 99 0.11 21.40 -38.04
C PRO A 99 -0.28 22.77 -37.49
N SER A 100 0.44 23.79 -37.96
CA SER A 100 0.21 25.20 -37.69
C SER A 100 -1.21 25.62 -38.07
N GLN A 101 -1.84 26.44 -37.23
CA GLN A 101 -3.14 27.07 -37.50
C GLN A 101 -3.11 27.83 -38.82
N GLN A 102 -3.98 27.45 -39.76
CA GLN A 102 -4.35 28.30 -40.89
C GLN A 102 -5.83 28.11 -41.26
N SER A 103 -6.47 29.25 -41.44
CA SER A 103 -7.92 29.50 -41.52
C SER A 103 -8.67 28.71 -42.60
N ALA A 104 -9.92 28.36 -42.31
CA ALA A 104 -10.91 27.84 -43.27
C ALA A 104 -11.16 28.83 -44.43
N PRO A 105 -11.64 28.34 -45.61
CA PRO A 105 -13.10 28.28 -45.79
C PRO A 105 -13.67 27.10 -46.63
N SER A 106 -14.91 26.72 -46.27
CA SER A 106 -16.07 26.32 -47.11
C SER A 106 -16.02 25.13 -48.11
N GLN A 107 -16.66 24.01 -47.70
CA GLN A 107 -17.66 23.09 -48.37
C GLN A 107 -17.63 22.77 -49.90
N PRO A 108 -18.32 21.69 -50.41
CA PRO A 108 -18.88 20.46 -49.80
C PRO A 108 -18.71 19.11 -50.62
N ALA A 109 -19.04 17.97 -49.97
CA ALA A 109 -19.56 16.62 -50.40
C ALA A 109 -19.33 16.07 -51.85
N VAL A 110 -19.11 14.78 -52.19
CA VAL A 110 -19.70 13.45 -51.80
C VAL A 110 -18.76 12.28 -52.32
N PRO A 111 -19.09 10.95 -52.38
CA PRO A 111 -18.22 9.87 -51.86
C PRO A 111 -17.74 8.80 -52.89
N SER A 112 -17.02 7.77 -52.40
CA SER A 112 -17.04 6.34 -52.81
C SER A 112 -15.75 5.71 -53.38
N GLN A 113 -15.63 4.40 -53.06
CA GLN A 113 -14.83 3.30 -53.64
C GLN A 113 -13.49 3.00 -52.94
N GLN A 114 -13.37 1.88 -52.20
CA GLN A 114 -13.19 0.46 -52.61
C GLN A 114 -11.81 0.15 -53.19
N SER A 115 -11.10 -0.77 -52.52
CA SER A 115 -10.20 -1.83 -53.01
C SER A 115 -9.20 -2.18 -51.89
N GLU A 116 -9.39 -3.30 -51.19
CA GLU A 116 -8.93 -4.66 -51.53
C GLU A 116 -7.55 -4.99 -50.92
N ILE A 117 -7.59 -5.98 -50.04
CA ILE A 117 -6.48 -6.71 -49.42
C ILE A 117 -5.93 -7.71 -50.46
N PRO A 118 -4.63 -8.04 -50.42
CA PRO A 118 -4.27 -9.44 -50.60
C PRO A 118 -3.35 -9.97 -49.50
N THR A 119 -3.80 -11.12 -48.97
CA THR A 119 -3.17 -12.13 -48.14
C THR A 119 -1.85 -12.65 -48.71
N ALA A 120 -0.82 -12.82 -47.87
CA ALA A 120 0.12 -13.94 -47.94
C ALA A 120 0.83 -14.17 -46.58
N ALA A 121 0.82 -15.42 -46.12
CA ALA A 121 1.62 -16.00 -45.04
C ALA A 121 1.88 -17.47 -45.44
N PRO A 122 2.70 -18.29 -44.74
CA PRO A 122 3.79 -17.99 -43.79
C PRO A 122 5.10 -18.75 -44.14
N GLU A 123 6.23 -18.44 -43.48
CA GLU A 123 7.38 -19.35 -43.41
C GLU A 123 8.14 -19.19 -42.07
N GLU A 124 8.41 -20.31 -41.40
CA GLU A 124 9.18 -20.51 -40.15
C GLU A 124 9.78 -21.95 -40.24
N PRO A 125 10.77 -22.39 -39.43
CA PRO A 125 11.87 -21.77 -38.68
C PRO A 125 13.25 -22.41 -39.04
N PRO A 126 14.35 -22.14 -38.30
CA PRO A 126 14.86 -23.22 -37.44
C PRO A 126 15.39 -22.79 -36.05
N ALA A 127 15.50 -23.81 -35.19
CA ALA A 127 15.76 -23.80 -33.73
C ALA A 127 17.27 -23.75 -33.35
N PRO A 128 17.61 -23.63 -32.04
CA PRO A 128 18.79 -22.90 -31.53
C PRO A 128 20.03 -23.74 -31.17
N GLU A 129 21.19 -23.08 -31.05
CA GLU A 129 22.43 -23.60 -30.45
C GLU A 129 22.62 -23.06 -29.00
N GLU A 130 22.94 -23.97 -28.07
CA GLU A 130 23.43 -23.68 -26.70
C GLU A 130 24.81 -22.99 -26.72
N PRO A 131 25.11 -22.16 -25.69
CA PRO A 131 26.27 -22.53 -24.88
C PRO A 131 26.17 -22.23 -23.37
N ALA A 132 26.76 -23.17 -22.62
CA ALA A 132 27.73 -23.02 -21.52
C ALA A 132 27.35 -22.26 -20.22
N SER A 133 27.41 -23.04 -19.15
CA SER A 133 27.45 -22.66 -17.74
C SER A 133 28.51 -21.59 -17.40
N SER A 134 28.11 -20.59 -16.62
CA SER A 134 29.00 -19.73 -15.84
C SER A 134 28.47 -19.61 -14.41
N ASP A 135 29.29 -20.02 -13.45
CA ASP A 135 29.13 -19.73 -12.02
C ASP A 135 28.90 -18.23 -11.81
N ALA A 136 27.83 -17.85 -11.11
CA ALA A 136 27.59 -16.49 -10.66
C ALA A 136 27.21 -16.49 -9.16
N THR A 137 28.00 -15.74 -8.40
CA THR A 137 27.81 -15.43 -6.97
C THR A 137 26.50 -14.63 -6.79
N PRO A 138 25.71 -14.85 -5.71
CA PRO A 138 24.38 -14.25 -5.58
C PRO A 138 24.45 -12.71 -5.49
N PRO A 139 23.69 -11.97 -6.32
CA PRO A 139 23.58 -10.53 -6.20
C PRO A 139 22.58 -10.12 -5.11
N ARG A 140 22.87 -8.96 -4.55
CA ARG A 140 22.24 -8.29 -3.42
C ARG A 140 20.80 -7.85 -3.76
N ALA A 141 19.88 -8.07 -2.83
CA ALA A 141 18.47 -7.69 -2.96
C ALA A 141 18.29 -6.17 -3.13
N SER A 142 17.56 -5.76 -4.17
CA SER A 142 17.10 -4.39 -4.42
C SER A 142 15.64 -4.25 -3.99
N THR A 143 15.34 -3.18 -3.25
CA THR A 143 14.06 -2.85 -2.62
C THR A 143 13.00 -2.38 -3.64
N PRO A 144 11.73 -2.83 -3.54
CA PRO A 144 10.62 -2.22 -4.27
C PRO A 144 9.88 -1.20 -3.40
N ASP A 145 9.92 0.07 -3.82
CA ASP A 145 9.00 1.13 -3.38
C ASP A 145 7.94 1.31 -4.49
N GLY A 146 6.67 1.03 -4.18
CA GLY A 146 5.58 1.15 -5.16
C GLY A 146 4.27 0.41 -4.83
N TYR A 147 4.26 -0.41 -3.78
CA TYR A 147 3.06 -1.14 -3.35
C TYR A 147 2.61 -0.69 -1.96
N PRO A 148 1.30 -0.76 -1.66
CA PRO A 148 0.77 -0.37 -0.37
C PRO A 148 1.33 -1.28 0.71
N ILE A 149 2.39 -0.81 1.39
CA ILE A 149 2.68 -1.21 2.76
C ILE A 149 1.43 -0.81 3.55
N GLY A 150 0.94 -1.66 4.45
CA GLY A 150 -0.23 -1.39 5.29
C GLY A 150 -0.17 0.00 5.92
N THR A 151 -1.32 0.48 6.42
CA THR A 151 -1.49 1.84 6.94
C THR A 151 -0.22 2.35 7.62
N PRO A 152 0.47 3.36 7.06
CA PRO A 152 1.60 3.94 7.75
C PRO A 152 1.10 4.35 9.13
N TYR A 153 1.81 3.87 10.15
CA TYR A 153 1.57 4.22 11.55
C TYR A 153 1.26 5.71 11.62
N SER A 154 0.08 6.08 12.12
CA SER A 154 -0.21 7.47 12.50
C SER A 154 0.68 7.78 13.68
N GLY A 155 1.89 8.23 13.34
CA GLY A 155 2.95 8.50 14.27
C GLY A 155 2.51 9.43 15.39
N PRO A 156 3.23 9.42 16.51
CA PRO A 156 2.84 10.22 17.65
C PRO A 156 2.74 11.68 17.26
N ALA A 157 1.71 12.36 17.78
CA ALA A 157 1.57 13.80 17.62
C ALA A 157 2.84 14.47 18.14
N ALA A 158 3.68 14.96 17.23
CA ALA A 158 4.89 15.66 17.59
C ALA A 158 4.49 16.89 18.43
N PRO A 159 5.07 17.10 19.62
CA PRO A 159 4.90 18.38 20.31
C PRO A 159 5.41 19.46 19.36
N GLY A 160 4.56 20.45 19.07
CA GLY A 160 4.85 21.50 18.08
C GLY A 160 6.18 22.17 18.38
N ALA A 161 7.23 21.85 17.60
CA ALA A 161 8.59 22.32 17.85
C ALA A 161 9.18 23.04 16.64
N ASN A 162 9.69 24.25 16.90
CA ASN A 162 10.17 25.22 15.94
C ASN A 162 11.44 24.74 15.19
N ALA A 163 11.60 25.17 13.94
CA ALA A 163 12.59 24.71 12.94
C ALA A 163 14.09 24.73 13.33
N ARG A 164 14.47 25.31 14.47
CA ARG A 164 15.88 25.41 14.90
C ARG A 164 16.39 24.15 15.62
N THR A 165 15.51 23.37 16.23
CA THR A 165 15.89 22.17 17.01
C THR A 165 16.19 20.97 16.10
N ARG A 166 15.49 20.85 14.95
CA ARG A 166 15.72 19.80 13.94
C ARG A 166 17.14 19.79 13.37
N ARG A 167 17.75 20.97 13.14
CA ARG A 167 19.12 21.07 12.60
C ARG A 167 20.21 20.58 13.57
N ARG A 168 19.93 20.52 14.87
CA ARG A 168 20.91 20.12 15.89
C ARG A 168 20.91 18.59 16.10
N ALA A 169 19.75 17.95 16.01
CA ALA A 169 19.61 16.49 16.07
C ALA A 169 20.25 15.80 14.85
N GLN A 170 20.06 16.34 13.64
CA GLN A 170 20.64 15.79 12.41
C GLN A 170 22.18 15.74 12.46
N ARG A 171 22.83 16.81 12.96
CA ARG A 171 24.29 16.91 13.04
C ARG A 171 24.94 15.96 14.06
N GLN A 172 24.16 15.43 15.00
CA GLN A 172 24.64 14.50 16.02
C GLN A 172 24.55 13.04 15.56
N ALA A 173 23.61 12.73 14.65
CA ALA A 173 23.51 11.43 13.99
C ALA A 173 24.68 11.20 13.02
N ASP A 174 25.03 12.21 12.20
CA ASP A 174 26.11 12.10 11.19
C ASP A 174 27.51 11.85 11.79
N ARG A 175 27.72 12.19 13.08
CA ARG A 175 29.00 11.96 13.75
C ARG A 175 29.17 10.55 14.32
N ARG A 176 28.09 9.78 14.51
CA ARG A 176 28.16 8.42 15.05
C ARG A 176 28.43 7.37 13.97
N THR A 177 27.93 7.59 12.76
CA THR A 177 28.14 6.71 11.59
C THR A 177 29.59 6.71 11.11
N ALA A 178 30.33 7.81 11.28
CA ALA A 178 31.74 7.89 10.88
C ALA A 178 32.71 7.12 11.79
N ALA A 179 32.28 6.73 13.00
CA ALA A 179 33.15 6.06 13.99
C ALA A 179 33.11 4.52 13.92
N GLN A 180 32.11 3.93 13.25
CA GLN A 180 31.93 2.47 13.18
C GLN A 180 32.62 1.79 11.98
N SER A 181 33.05 2.54 10.96
CA SER A 181 33.65 1.97 9.73
C SER A 181 35.14 1.62 9.84
N ALA A 182 35.76 1.65 11.03
CA ALA A 182 37.23 1.53 11.17
C ALA A 182 37.74 0.22 11.81
N ARG A 183 36.91 -0.79 12.08
CA ARG A 183 37.40 -2.07 12.64
C ARG A 183 36.66 -3.27 12.06
N SER A 184 37.26 -3.92 11.06
CA SER A 184 37.18 -5.38 10.85
C SER A 184 38.14 -5.83 9.74
N ALA A 185 39.09 -6.71 10.08
CA ALA A 185 39.88 -7.51 9.15
C ALA A 185 39.98 -8.94 9.71
N PRO A 186 40.08 -10.01 8.88
CA PRO A 186 39.81 -11.38 9.31
C PRO A 186 41.07 -12.23 9.54
N THR A 187 40.96 -13.27 10.38
CA THR A 187 41.94 -14.37 10.47
C THR A 187 41.26 -15.74 10.48
N ARG A 188 41.92 -16.71 9.84
CA ARG A 188 41.45 -18.01 9.33
C ARG A 188 42.08 -19.18 10.11
N SER A 189 41.47 -20.37 9.97
CA SER A 189 41.99 -21.75 10.23
C SER A 189 41.86 -22.30 11.67
N LYS A 190 41.63 -23.60 11.95
CA LYS A 190 41.85 -24.88 11.24
C LYS A 190 41.05 -26.00 11.96
N ALA A 191 40.64 -27.04 11.23
CA ALA A 191 40.31 -28.39 11.75
C ALA A 191 41.59 -29.29 11.72
N PRO A 192 41.65 -30.60 12.15
CA PRO A 192 40.57 -31.60 12.32
C PRO A 192 40.74 -32.70 13.43
N ASP A 193 39.82 -33.69 13.38
CA ASP A 193 39.96 -35.16 13.59
C ASP A 193 39.57 -35.92 14.89
N SER A 194 38.50 -36.73 14.73
CA SER A 194 38.41 -38.21 14.92
C SER A 194 38.16 -38.87 16.31
N GLY A 195 37.30 -39.91 16.30
CA GLY A 195 37.30 -41.05 17.24
C GLY A 195 36.01 -41.26 18.06
N ALA A 196 34.95 -41.90 17.52
CA ALA A 196 34.66 -43.35 17.59
C ALA A 196 34.07 -43.87 18.94
N ALA A 197 32.82 -44.35 18.91
CA ALA A 197 32.42 -45.68 19.42
C ALA A 197 30.95 -46.00 19.11
N ARG A 198 30.72 -47.27 18.76
CA ARG A 198 29.49 -47.90 18.27
C ARG A 198 28.66 -48.44 19.44
N HIS A 199 27.33 -48.56 19.28
CA HIS A 199 26.60 -49.82 19.50
C HIS A 199 25.12 -49.77 19.07
N HIS A 200 24.76 -50.76 18.26
CA HIS A 200 23.44 -51.34 18.00
C HIS A 200 23.63 -52.88 18.14
N PRO A 201 22.62 -53.78 18.09
CA PRO A 201 21.16 -53.60 17.90
C PRO A 201 20.28 -54.50 18.82
N ARG A 202 18.94 -54.42 18.72
CA ARG A 202 18.09 -55.61 18.44
C ARG A 202 16.62 -55.29 18.10
N ARG A 203 16.13 -56.06 17.13
CA ARG A 203 14.79 -56.09 16.52
C ARG A 203 13.73 -56.74 17.41
N SER A 204 12.47 -56.36 17.21
CA SER A 204 11.37 -57.33 16.99
C SER A 204 10.29 -56.73 16.07
N ARG A 205 9.71 -57.60 15.22
CA ARG A 205 8.65 -57.37 14.23
C ARG A 205 7.43 -58.19 14.65
N VAL A 206 6.21 -57.67 14.45
CA VAL A 206 4.98 -58.44 14.09
C VAL A 206 4.07 -57.47 13.28
N ARG A 207 3.88 -57.65 11.96
CA ARG A 207 2.62 -58.09 11.25
C ARG A 207 1.33 -57.53 11.90
N GLY A 208 0.43 -56.80 11.24
CA GLY A 208 -0.08 -56.84 9.87
C GLY A 208 -1.57 -57.21 9.93
N LEU A 209 -2.47 -56.30 9.58
CA LEU A 209 -3.89 -56.59 9.33
C LEU A 209 -4.46 -55.59 8.31
N THR A 210 -4.98 -56.16 7.24
CA THR A 210 -5.67 -55.56 6.10
C THR A 210 -7.15 -55.34 6.39
N ALA A 211 -7.71 -54.24 5.85
CA ALA A 211 -8.94 -54.19 5.03
C ALA A 211 -9.86 -52.98 5.36
N PRO A 212 -10.59 -52.48 4.35
CA PRO A 212 -11.13 -51.12 4.26
C PRO A 212 -12.61 -51.07 4.68
N THR A 213 -12.94 -50.39 5.79
CA THR A 213 -14.34 -50.31 6.27
C THR A 213 -14.65 -49.07 7.12
N ILE A 214 -13.82 -48.02 7.10
CA ILE A 214 -14.09 -46.77 7.85
C ILE A 214 -14.56 -45.64 6.92
N VAL A 215 -14.16 -45.62 5.65
CA VAL A 215 -14.53 -44.56 4.70
C VAL A 215 -16.03 -44.60 4.34
N LEU A 216 -16.66 -45.78 4.33
CA LEU A 216 -18.08 -45.91 3.98
C LEU A 216 -19.03 -45.54 5.15
N ALA A 217 -18.59 -45.68 6.41
CA ALA A 217 -19.40 -45.34 7.58
C ALA A 217 -19.42 -43.82 7.86
N VAL A 218 -18.33 -43.11 7.56
CA VAL A 218 -18.25 -41.65 7.69
C VAL A 218 -19.04 -40.95 6.58
N MET A 219 -19.00 -41.46 5.34
CA MET A 219 -19.80 -40.92 4.22
C MET A 219 -21.32 -41.12 4.41
N LEU A 220 -21.76 -42.18 5.08
CA LEU A 220 -23.17 -42.40 5.36
C LEU A 220 -23.72 -41.46 6.45
N VAL A 221 -22.88 -41.04 7.41
CA VAL A 221 -23.26 -40.06 8.45
C VAL A 221 -23.30 -38.63 7.89
N VAL A 222 -22.41 -38.30 6.95
CA VAL A 222 -22.44 -37.01 6.24
C VAL A 222 -23.64 -36.91 5.29
N ALA A 223 -24.02 -38.01 4.61
CA ALA A 223 -25.18 -38.03 3.72
C ALA A 223 -26.53 -38.01 4.48
N LEU A 224 -26.62 -38.58 5.69
CA LEU A 224 -27.84 -38.51 6.51
C LEU A 224 -28.02 -37.16 7.24
N GLY A 225 -26.93 -36.45 7.54
CA GLY A 225 -26.98 -35.10 8.12
C GLY A 225 -27.47 -34.02 7.14
N ALA A 226 -27.27 -34.23 5.83
CA ALA A 226 -27.70 -33.30 4.78
C ALA A 226 -29.17 -33.44 4.36
N TYR A 227 -29.90 -34.46 4.83
CA TYR A 227 -31.28 -34.73 4.39
C TYR A 227 -32.36 -34.39 5.43
N PHE A 228 -31.99 -34.04 6.68
CA PHE A 228 -32.94 -33.78 7.78
C PHE A 228 -32.81 -32.42 8.46
N LEU A 229 -32.39 -31.37 7.73
CA LEU A 229 -32.58 -29.99 8.20
C LEU A 229 -33.30 -29.10 7.17
N PRO A 230 -34.64 -29.13 7.10
CA PRO A 230 -35.42 -28.00 6.66
C PRO A 230 -36.05 -27.28 7.86
N ARG A 231 -35.88 -25.95 7.88
CA ARG A 231 -36.50 -24.93 8.76
C ARG A 231 -35.77 -24.65 10.06
N ILE A 232 -34.90 -23.65 10.02
CA ILE A 232 -34.77 -22.47 10.90
C ILE A 232 -33.38 -21.89 10.59
N ILE A 233 -33.32 -21.03 9.57
CA ILE A 233 -32.37 -19.92 9.36
C ILE A 233 -32.96 -19.22 8.13
N GLY A 234 -33.46 -18.01 8.34
CA GLY A 234 -33.89 -17.16 7.23
C GLY A 234 -32.68 -16.87 6.33
N SER A 235 -32.88 -17.01 5.03
CA SER A 235 -31.97 -16.48 4.03
C SER A 235 -31.70 -15.00 4.35
N PRO A 236 -30.44 -14.54 4.46
CA PRO A 236 -30.15 -13.13 4.37
C PRO A 236 -30.32 -12.71 2.91
N ASP A 237 -31.57 -12.46 2.52
CA ASP A 237 -31.87 -11.68 1.33
C ASP A 237 -31.42 -10.24 1.59
N GLY A 238 -30.53 -9.71 0.75
CA GLY A 238 -30.43 -8.27 0.50
C GLY A 238 -29.15 -7.56 0.93
N LEU A 239 -28.01 -7.85 0.30
CA LEU A 239 -27.03 -6.82 -0.04
C LEU A 239 -26.87 -6.87 -1.57
N THR A 240 -27.69 -6.09 -2.26
CA THR A 240 -27.50 -5.86 -3.70
C THR A 240 -26.25 -4.98 -3.90
N PRO A 241 -25.45 -5.21 -4.95
CA PRO A 241 -24.29 -4.37 -5.26
C PRO A 241 -24.71 -2.90 -5.36
N GLN A 242 -24.13 -2.03 -4.55
CA GLN A 242 -24.34 -0.59 -4.71
C GLN A 242 -23.37 -0.06 -5.77
N SER A 243 -23.90 0.10 -6.98
CA SER A 243 -23.23 0.87 -8.05
C SER A 243 -23.60 2.34 -7.87
N ILE A 244 -22.63 3.21 -7.58
CA ILE A 244 -22.84 4.66 -7.45
C ILE A 244 -22.16 5.38 -8.63
N PRO A 245 -22.93 5.80 -9.66
CA PRO A 245 -22.42 6.58 -10.79
C PRO A 245 -21.76 7.91 -10.41
N ALA A 246 -20.81 8.37 -11.23
CA ALA A 246 -20.03 9.63 -11.08
C ALA A 246 -20.85 10.91 -11.34
N GLY A 247 -22.15 10.85 -11.11
CA GLY A 247 -23.10 11.94 -11.34
C GLY A 247 -24.52 11.61 -10.91
N SER A 248 -24.77 10.46 -10.25
CA SER A 248 -26.06 10.18 -9.66
C SER A 248 -26.09 10.70 -8.22
N THR A 249 -26.94 11.69 -7.99
CA THR A 249 -27.38 12.19 -6.69
C THR A 249 -28.27 11.18 -5.93
N ASN A 250 -28.06 9.87 -6.11
CA ASN A 250 -28.95 8.80 -5.64
C ASN A 250 -28.28 7.79 -4.68
N THR A 251 -27.09 8.07 -4.17
CA THR A 251 -26.87 7.82 -2.74
C THR A 251 -27.45 9.03 -2.05
N SER A 252 -28.29 8.85 -1.03
CA SER A 252 -28.76 9.97 -0.19
C SER A 252 -27.61 10.97 -0.04
N GLU A 253 -27.75 12.18 -0.60
CA GLU A 253 -26.99 13.33 -0.12
C GLU A 253 -27.41 13.45 1.34
N ASP A 254 -26.78 12.64 2.19
CA ASP A 254 -27.14 12.53 3.58
C ASP A 254 -26.57 13.79 4.19
N SER A 255 -27.44 14.81 4.18
CA SER A 255 -27.18 16.18 4.55
C SER A 255 -26.25 16.17 5.73
N LEU A 256 -25.00 16.58 5.51
CA LEU A 256 -24.03 16.63 6.59
C LEU A 256 -24.54 17.67 7.59
N ALA A 257 -25.01 17.21 8.74
CA ALA A 257 -25.43 18.09 9.81
C ALA A 257 -24.17 18.63 10.50
N LEU A 258 -24.09 19.96 10.65
CA LEU A 258 -23.06 20.60 11.45
C LEU A 258 -23.69 21.02 12.77
N GLU A 259 -23.19 20.49 13.87
CA GLU A 259 -23.71 20.76 15.21
C GLU A 259 -22.57 21.16 16.15
N ASP A 260 -22.87 22.01 17.13
CA ASP A 260 -21.93 22.29 18.22
C ASP A 260 -21.89 21.11 19.21
N GLY A 261 -20.69 20.60 19.49
CA GLY A 261 -20.48 19.52 20.45
C GLY A 261 -20.88 19.94 21.87
N ARG A 262 -21.77 19.17 22.50
CA ARG A 262 -22.16 19.36 23.91
C ARG A 262 -21.27 18.59 24.89
N THR A 263 -20.55 17.60 24.36
CA THR A 263 -19.58 16.77 25.07
C THR A 263 -18.25 16.82 24.32
N PRO A 264 -17.12 16.48 24.95
CA PRO A 264 -15.83 16.44 24.26
C PRO A 264 -15.84 15.51 23.05
N VAL A 265 -16.50 14.35 23.19
CA VAL A 265 -16.63 13.34 22.13
C VAL A 265 -18.12 12.95 22.00
N PRO A 266 -18.70 12.93 20.79
CA PRO A 266 -20.11 12.59 20.60
C PRO A 266 -20.40 11.14 21.00
N GLY A 267 -21.48 10.91 21.73
CA GLY A 267 -21.85 9.58 22.27
C GLY A 267 -21.18 9.21 23.60
N PHE A 268 -20.30 10.07 24.13
CA PHE A 268 -19.60 9.84 25.40
C PHE A 268 -19.97 10.89 26.45
N ALA A 269 -19.83 10.54 27.73
CA ALA A 269 -20.17 11.41 28.84
C ALA A 269 -19.34 12.71 28.85
N ALA A 270 -19.88 13.78 29.43
CA ALA A 270 -19.17 15.05 29.57
C ALA A 270 -18.07 15.00 30.65
N GLN A 271 -18.24 14.14 31.65
CA GLN A 271 -17.31 13.96 32.75
C GLN A 271 -16.46 12.71 32.50
N PRO A 272 -15.14 12.79 32.70
CA PRO A 272 -14.27 11.62 32.55
C PRO A 272 -14.43 10.65 33.73
N THR A 273 -14.17 9.36 33.46
CA THR A 273 -14.04 8.34 34.51
C THR A 273 -12.64 8.29 35.09
N TRP A 274 -11.64 8.64 34.29
CA TRP A 274 -10.25 8.71 34.73
C TRP A 274 -9.46 9.79 33.97
N GLU A 275 -8.41 10.29 34.61
CA GLU A 275 -7.41 11.18 34.04
C GLU A 275 -6.02 10.70 34.45
N SER A 276 -5.06 10.76 33.53
CA SER A 276 -3.67 10.41 33.79
C SER A 276 -2.75 11.55 33.37
N GLU A 277 -1.86 11.96 34.28
CA GLU A 277 -0.84 12.95 33.99
C GLU A 277 0.26 12.31 33.14
N VAL A 278 0.59 12.96 32.03
CA VAL A 278 1.67 12.56 31.14
C VAL A 278 2.68 13.69 31.03
N PRO A 279 3.98 13.41 30.87
CA PRO A 279 4.95 14.47 30.63
C PRO A 279 4.56 15.31 29.41
N ALA A 280 4.69 16.63 29.50
CA ALA A 280 4.29 17.53 28.39
C ALA A 280 5.06 17.27 27.09
N THR A 281 6.27 16.71 27.20
CA THR A 281 7.12 16.28 26.09
C THR A 281 6.77 14.90 25.55
N ALA A 282 5.89 14.15 26.24
CA ALA A 282 5.58 12.80 25.88
C ALA A 282 4.86 12.72 24.53
N SER A 283 5.30 11.74 23.77
CA SER A 283 4.59 11.20 22.61
C SER A 283 3.51 10.26 23.13
N VAL A 284 2.25 10.48 22.72
CA VAL A 284 1.12 9.64 23.14
C VAL A 284 0.46 9.04 21.91
N THR A 285 0.31 7.72 21.91
CA THR A 285 -0.44 6.95 20.93
C THR A 285 -1.46 6.10 21.67
N ALA A 286 -2.72 6.10 21.26
CA ALA A 286 -3.75 5.27 21.88
C ALA A 286 -4.33 4.28 20.87
N THR A 287 -4.64 3.10 21.36
CA THR A 287 -5.37 2.06 20.65
C THR A 287 -6.53 1.56 21.51
N GLY A 288 -7.24 0.52 21.06
CA GLY A 288 -8.38 -0.02 21.79
C GLY A 288 -7.95 -0.79 23.03
N ARG A 289 -6.65 -1.15 23.08
CA ARG A 289 -6.04 -2.03 24.10
C ARG A 289 -5.05 -1.33 25.01
N GLY A 290 -4.52 -0.19 24.60
CA GLY A 290 -3.55 0.52 25.42
C GLY A 290 -3.25 1.92 24.94
N VAL A 291 -2.81 2.75 25.87
CA VAL A 291 -2.27 4.09 25.59
C VAL A 291 -0.76 4.04 25.82
N LEU A 292 0.01 4.09 24.73
CA LEU A 292 1.46 4.17 24.77
C LEU A 292 1.88 5.62 25.01
N VAL A 293 2.55 5.85 26.13
CA VAL A 293 3.13 7.13 26.54
C VAL A 293 4.65 6.97 26.51
N VAL A 294 5.31 7.72 25.64
CA VAL A 294 6.78 7.70 25.49
C VAL A 294 7.34 9.06 25.86
N ASP A 295 8.17 9.11 26.90
CA ASP A 295 8.91 10.31 27.30
C ASP A 295 10.41 10.02 27.37
N GLY A 296 11.15 10.55 26.40
CA GLY A 296 12.56 10.19 26.22
C GLY A 296 12.71 8.70 25.93
N ASN A 297 13.31 7.98 26.88
CA ASN A 297 13.50 6.53 26.83
C ASN A 297 12.48 5.79 27.69
N ALA A 298 11.60 6.45 28.43
CA ALA A 298 10.59 5.77 29.24
C ALA A 298 9.34 5.50 28.39
N LEU A 299 8.93 4.24 28.33
CA LEU A 299 7.65 3.78 27.79
C LEU A 299 6.74 3.37 28.94
N ALA A 300 5.49 3.85 28.91
CA ALA A 300 4.40 3.34 29.72
C ALA A 300 3.21 2.97 28.83
N VAL A 301 2.57 1.84 29.11
CA VAL A 301 1.34 1.41 28.47
C VAL A 301 0.23 1.51 29.50
N LEU A 302 -0.69 2.47 29.33
CA LEU A 302 -1.83 2.63 30.21
C LEU A 302 -3.01 1.78 29.73
N ASP A 303 -3.79 1.29 30.68
CA ASP A 303 -5.10 0.70 30.42
C ASP A 303 -6.06 1.78 29.90
N PRO A 304 -6.74 1.56 28.77
CA PRO A 304 -7.62 2.57 28.20
C PRO A 304 -8.96 2.73 28.96
N GLU A 305 -9.35 1.78 29.80
CA GLU A 305 -10.58 1.84 30.59
C GLU A 305 -10.36 2.44 31.99
N THR A 306 -9.17 2.30 32.56
CA THR A 306 -8.87 2.81 33.92
C THR A 306 -7.83 3.92 33.97
N GLY A 307 -7.00 4.08 32.94
CA GLY A 307 -5.87 5.01 32.92
C GLY A 307 -4.66 4.54 33.74
N GLU A 308 -4.74 3.38 34.39
CA GLU A 308 -3.66 2.82 35.20
C GLU A 308 -2.56 2.21 34.32
N SER A 309 -1.32 2.23 34.80
CA SER A 309 -0.20 1.64 34.07
C SER A 309 -0.27 0.11 34.07
N ARG A 310 -0.38 -0.50 32.89
CA ARG A 310 -0.31 -1.95 32.68
C ARG A 310 1.11 -2.46 32.57
N TYR A 311 1.98 -1.66 31.94
CA TYR A 311 3.36 -2.04 31.64
C TYR A 311 4.25 -0.80 31.55
N THR A 312 5.51 -0.92 31.97
CA THR A 312 6.52 0.13 31.85
C THR A 312 7.85 -0.47 31.48
N GLU A 313 8.62 0.24 30.67
CA GLU A 313 9.95 -0.18 30.25
C GLU A 313 10.82 1.02 29.85
N ASP A 314 12.14 0.86 29.94
CA ASP A 314 13.09 1.75 29.28
C ASP A 314 13.37 1.23 27.86
N ILE A 315 13.10 2.05 26.85
CA ILE A 315 13.32 1.76 25.43
C ILE A 315 14.57 2.49 24.91
N ASP A 316 15.34 1.78 24.09
CA ASP A 316 16.59 2.31 23.52
C ASP A 316 16.42 2.91 22.11
N ALA A 317 15.21 2.78 21.54
CA ALA A 317 14.84 3.27 20.22
C ALA A 317 13.40 3.81 20.24
N PRO A 318 13.07 4.83 19.42
CA PRO A 318 11.72 5.35 19.34
C PRO A 318 10.74 4.29 18.81
N ILE A 319 9.47 4.42 19.20
CA ILE A 319 8.40 3.59 18.65
C ILE A 319 8.20 3.95 17.18
N SER A 320 8.34 2.96 16.31
CA SER A 320 8.15 3.11 14.85
C SER A 320 6.85 2.48 14.35
N PHE A 321 6.18 1.69 15.18
CA PHE A 321 4.97 0.96 14.85
C PHE A 321 4.21 0.61 16.13
N ALA A 322 2.88 0.75 16.13
CA ALA A 322 2.00 0.23 17.17
C ALA A 322 0.62 -0.10 16.59
N VAL A 323 0.05 -1.26 16.92
CA VAL A 323 -1.24 -1.71 16.39
C VAL A 323 -1.97 -2.70 17.31
N ASP A 324 -3.30 -2.70 17.27
CA ASP A 324 -4.11 -3.79 17.78
C ASP A 324 -4.20 -4.91 16.75
N THR A 325 -3.91 -6.15 17.16
CA THR A 325 -3.90 -7.32 16.26
C THR A 325 -4.41 -8.57 16.98
N VAL A 326 -4.55 -9.65 16.21
CA VAL A 326 -4.76 -11.00 16.73
C VAL A 326 -3.50 -11.85 16.46
N ILE A 327 -3.03 -12.54 17.49
CA ILE A 327 -1.91 -13.51 17.47
C ILE A 327 -2.46 -14.82 18.06
N ASP A 328 -2.43 -15.90 17.28
CA ASP A 328 -2.94 -17.23 17.66
C ASP A 328 -4.37 -17.22 18.22
N GLY A 329 -5.24 -16.39 17.63
CA GLY A 329 -6.63 -16.22 18.05
C GLY A 329 -6.82 -15.31 19.27
N GLU A 330 -5.74 -14.84 19.88
CA GLU A 330 -5.76 -13.97 21.04
C GLU A 330 -5.43 -12.53 20.68
N ARG A 331 -6.10 -11.62 21.36
CA ARG A 331 -6.02 -10.18 21.11
C ARG A 331 -4.79 -9.60 21.80
N ALA A 332 -4.01 -8.81 21.06
CA ALA A 332 -2.79 -8.20 21.57
C ALA A 332 -2.59 -6.78 21.04
N LEU A 333 -1.89 -5.97 21.83
CA LEU A 333 -1.27 -4.72 21.40
C LEU A 333 0.18 -5.01 21.03
N VAL A 334 0.57 -4.74 19.79
CA VAL A 334 1.94 -4.89 19.31
C VAL A 334 2.58 -3.53 19.11
N TRP A 335 3.84 -3.37 19.52
CA TRP A 335 4.66 -2.20 19.17
C TRP A 335 6.10 -2.58 18.81
N ARG A 336 6.77 -1.74 18.01
CA ARG A 336 8.17 -1.92 17.59
C ARG A 336 9.05 -0.77 18.09
N THR A 337 10.20 -1.13 18.65
CA THR A 337 11.30 -0.24 19.01
C THR A 337 12.59 -0.78 18.41
N GLY A 338 13.13 -0.14 17.37
CA GLY A 338 14.37 -0.60 16.72
C GLY A 338 14.21 -1.96 16.02
N ASP A 339 15.05 -2.92 16.37
CA ASP A 339 15.04 -4.33 15.94
C ASP A 339 14.17 -5.23 16.83
N ARG A 340 13.40 -4.64 17.74
CA ARG A 340 12.57 -5.37 18.70
C ARG A 340 11.10 -5.05 18.51
N ALA A 341 10.24 -6.06 18.56
CA ALA A 341 8.81 -5.89 18.72
C ALA A 341 8.34 -6.57 20.00
N GLN A 342 7.25 -6.07 20.57
CA GLN A 342 6.64 -6.60 21.78
C GLN A 342 5.14 -6.72 21.57
N ALA A 343 4.55 -7.81 22.08
CA ALA A 343 3.11 -8.04 22.09
C ALA A 343 2.59 -8.16 23.52
N LEU A 344 1.73 -7.25 23.95
CA LEU A 344 1.02 -7.32 25.22
C LEU A 344 -0.39 -7.85 24.99
N PHE A 345 -0.67 -9.06 25.47
CA PHE A 345 -1.98 -9.70 25.36
C PHE A 345 -2.98 -9.14 26.38
N ASP A 346 -4.27 -9.26 26.07
CA ASP A 346 -5.34 -8.89 27.00
C ASP A 346 -5.24 -9.70 28.31
N GLY A 347 -5.38 -9.04 29.46
CA GLY A 347 -5.30 -9.67 30.78
C GLY A 347 -3.88 -10.01 31.25
N GLU A 348 -2.87 -9.86 30.40
CA GLU A 348 -1.47 -10.05 30.75
C GLU A 348 -0.80 -8.71 31.12
N THR A 349 0.23 -8.78 31.97
CA THR A 349 1.01 -7.63 32.47
C THR A 349 2.44 -7.59 31.94
N ALA A 350 2.86 -8.61 31.19
CA ALA A 350 4.19 -8.69 30.61
C ALA A 350 4.06 -9.03 29.11
N PRO A 351 4.74 -8.30 28.21
CA PRO A 351 4.69 -8.60 26.80
C PRO A 351 5.58 -9.80 26.43
N ILE A 352 5.23 -10.47 25.33
CA ILE A 352 6.15 -11.36 24.61
C ILE A 352 7.05 -10.50 23.74
N GLU A 353 8.35 -10.78 23.77
CA GLU A 353 9.37 -10.07 23.00
C GLU A 353 9.76 -10.85 21.74
N TYR A 354 9.95 -10.12 20.64
CA TYR A 354 10.33 -10.63 19.34
C TYR A 354 11.53 -9.86 18.79
N THR A 355 12.49 -10.57 18.24
CA THR A 355 13.55 -9.97 17.41
C THR A 355 13.06 -9.86 15.98
N ILE A 356 13.04 -8.64 15.45
CA ILE A 356 12.67 -8.29 14.08
C ILE A 356 13.95 -8.07 13.27
N PRO A 357 14.10 -8.68 12.08
CA PRO A 357 15.26 -8.42 11.24
C PRO A 357 15.38 -6.92 10.88
N ASP A 358 16.62 -6.41 10.83
CA ASP A 358 16.91 -4.97 10.69
C ASP A 358 16.20 -4.33 9.47
N ASP A 359 16.18 -5.04 8.34
CA ASP A 359 15.59 -4.59 7.08
C ASP A 359 14.12 -5.06 6.89
N ALA A 360 13.51 -5.65 7.92
CA ALA A 360 12.16 -6.15 7.82
C ALA A 360 11.13 -5.00 7.82
N ARG A 361 10.21 -5.07 6.86
CA ARG A 361 9.02 -4.22 6.76
C ARG A 361 7.86 -4.90 7.48
N ILE A 362 7.13 -4.15 8.29
CA ILE A 362 5.95 -4.63 9.02
C ILE A 362 4.70 -4.00 8.40
N SER A 363 3.66 -4.82 8.22
CA SER A 363 2.36 -4.40 7.69
C SER A 363 1.23 -4.94 8.56
N SER A 364 0.30 -4.07 8.94
CA SER A 364 -0.96 -4.41 9.63
C SER A 364 -2.16 -4.29 8.69
N ALA A 365 -1.99 -4.69 7.43
CA ALA A 365 -3.04 -4.56 6.43
C ALA A 365 -4.18 -5.59 6.62
N GLY A 366 -3.87 -6.76 7.16
CA GLY A 366 -4.86 -7.79 7.48
C GLY A 366 -5.14 -7.89 8.98
N THR A 367 -5.84 -8.94 9.39
CA THR A 367 -6.14 -9.20 10.81
C THR A 367 -4.94 -9.65 11.62
N SER A 368 -3.87 -10.08 10.95
CA SER A 368 -2.57 -10.42 11.54
C SER A 368 -1.44 -9.59 10.92
N VAL A 369 -0.36 -9.42 11.68
CA VAL A 369 0.78 -8.62 11.24
C VAL A 369 1.67 -9.43 10.30
N LEU A 370 1.89 -8.90 9.10
CA LEU A 370 2.80 -9.45 8.12
C LEU A 370 4.18 -8.79 8.23
N ILE A 371 5.22 -9.59 8.31
CA ILE A 371 6.61 -9.16 8.39
C ILE A 371 7.35 -9.67 7.15
N LYS A 372 7.98 -8.76 6.41
CA LYS A 372 8.68 -9.07 5.16
C LYS A 372 10.14 -8.65 5.24
N GLU A 373 11.04 -9.60 5.05
CA GLU A 373 12.48 -9.38 4.94
C GLU A 373 12.99 -9.98 3.63
N GLY A 374 13.43 -9.13 2.70
CA GLY A 374 13.79 -9.61 1.36
C GLY A 374 12.61 -10.35 0.72
N ASN A 375 12.77 -11.64 0.42
CA ASN A 375 11.70 -12.50 -0.09
C ASN A 375 11.03 -13.36 1.00
N SER A 376 11.54 -13.35 2.23
CA SER A 376 11.00 -14.13 3.33
C SER A 376 9.82 -13.41 3.99
N LEU A 377 8.80 -14.18 4.36
CA LEU A 377 7.65 -13.70 5.10
C LEU A 377 7.55 -14.39 6.46
N SER A 378 7.09 -13.64 7.45
CA SER A 378 6.82 -14.14 8.79
C SER A 378 5.66 -13.40 9.47
N THR A 379 5.16 -13.97 10.56
CA THR A 379 4.13 -13.39 11.42
C THR A 379 4.46 -13.67 12.89
N PHE A 380 3.83 -12.92 13.79
CA PHE A 380 3.92 -13.17 15.22
C PHE A 380 3.08 -14.38 15.62
N THR A 381 3.64 -15.20 16.50
CA THR A 381 2.97 -16.29 17.24
C THR A 381 3.35 -16.21 18.71
N ARG A 382 2.70 -16.99 19.57
CA ARG A 382 3.06 -17.15 20.99
C ARG A 382 4.49 -17.69 21.18
N ASP A 383 4.95 -18.52 20.24
CA ASP A 383 6.27 -19.16 20.30
C ASP A 383 7.40 -18.29 19.69
N GLY A 384 7.06 -17.12 19.15
CA GLY A 384 8.00 -16.21 18.53
C GLY A 384 7.61 -15.82 17.10
N LEU A 385 8.61 -15.40 16.33
CA LEU A 385 8.45 -15.07 14.92
C LEU A 385 8.41 -16.36 14.08
N THR A 386 7.30 -16.63 13.41
CA THR A 386 7.11 -17.84 12.61
C THR A 386 7.13 -17.51 11.13
N ALA A 387 7.90 -18.27 10.35
CA ALA A 387 7.96 -18.13 8.90
C ALA A 387 6.66 -18.63 8.27
N ILE A 388 6.18 -17.91 7.25
CA ILE A 388 4.98 -18.27 6.48
C ILE A 388 5.34 -18.46 5.00
N PRO A 389 4.49 -19.14 4.21
CA PRO A 389 4.73 -19.32 2.78
C PRO A 389 5.01 -17.99 2.07
N THR A 390 5.92 -18.05 1.09
CA THR A 390 6.20 -16.92 0.20
C THR A 390 5.39 -17.12 -1.08
N PRO A 391 4.71 -16.08 -1.61
CA PRO A 391 3.98 -16.18 -2.86
C PRO A 391 4.89 -16.54 -4.04
N ASP A 392 4.31 -17.11 -5.09
CA ASP A 392 5.03 -17.40 -6.33
C ASP A 392 5.66 -16.13 -6.93
N PRO A 393 6.80 -16.26 -7.65
CA PRO A 393 7.44 -15.12 -8.30
C PRO A 393 6.46 -14.35 -9.20
N GLY A 394 6.38 -13.04 -9.01
CA GLY A 394 5.43 -12.16 -9.71
C GLY A 394 4.24 -11.71 -8.85
N TYR A 395 3.97 -12.41 -7.76
CA TYR A 395 2.96 -12.04 -6.77
C TYR A 395 3.57 -11.21 -5.65
N THR A 396 2.89 -10.13 -5.27
CA THR A 396 3.25 -9.29 -4.13
C THR A 396 2.33 -9.63 -2.95
N PRO A 397 2.87 -9.95 -1.77
CA PRO A 397 2.05 -10.17 -0.58
C PRO A 397 1.43 -8.86 -0.12
N MET A 398 0.13 -8.87 0.11
CA MET A 398 -0.67 -7.68 0.44
C MET A 398 -1.08 -7.66 1.92
N ALA A 399 -1.63 -8.77 2.42
CA ALA A 399 -2.17 -8.86 3.78
C ALA A 399 -2.20 -10.31 4.28
N LEU A 400 -2.24 -10.46 5.61
CA LEU A 400 -2.46 -11.74 6.27
C LEU A 400 -3.76 -11.67 7.09
N ASP A 401 -4.79 -12.37 6.64
CA ASP A 401 -6.09 -12.46 7.30
C ASP A 401 -6.22 -13.82 8.02
N GLY A 402 -5.87 -13.85 9.30
CA GLY A 402 -5.76 -15.10 10.05
C GLY A 402 -4.70 -15.99 9.42
N THR A 403 -5.12 -17.11 8.84
CA THR A 403 -4.22 -18.03 8.11
C THR A 403 -4.15 -17.74 6.61
N ALA A 404 -4.92 -16.78 6.09
CA ALA A 404 -4.99 -16.51 4.65
C ALA A 404 -4.02 -15.39 4.25
N LEU A 405 -2.92 -15.74 3.59
CA LEU A 405 -2.02 -14.78 2.94
C LEU A 405 -2.61 -14.37 1.58
N ILE A 406 -3.01 -13.10 1.47
CA ILE A 406 -3.52 -12.51 0.23
C ILE A 406 -2.36 -11.91 -0.56
N SER A 407 -2.23 -12.28 -1.83
CA SER A 407 -1.19 -11.79 -2.73
C SER A 407 -1.75 -11.45 -4.10
N ALA A 408 -1.12 -10.54 -4.82
CA ALA A 408 -1.59 -10.15 -6.16
C ALA A 408 -0.44 -9.86 -7.12
N GLU A 409 -0.66 -10.14 -8.40
CA GLU A 409 0.16 -9.62 -9.50
C GLU A 409 -0.09 -8.11 -9.68
N PHE A 410 0.86 -7.35 -10.26
CA PHE A 410 0.78 -5.88 -10.37
C PHE A 410 -0.56 -5.34 -10.93
N SER A 411 -1.16 -6.04 -11.90
CA SER A 411 -2.42 -5.67 -12.54
C SER A 411 -3.19 -6.92 -12.99
N GLY A 412 -3.27 -7.93 -12.12
CA GLY A 412 -3.69 -9.27 -12.54
C GLY A 412 -4.41 -10.05 -11.46
N THR A 413 -4.11 -11.34 -11.39
CA THR A 413 -4.78 -12.28 -10.49
C THR A 413 -4.48 -12.00 -9.02
N VAL A 414 -5.48 -12.22 -8.16
CA VAL A 414 -5.32 -12.31 -6.71
C VAL A 414 -5.30 -13.78 -6.31
N THR A 415 -4.36 -14.14 -5.45
CA THR A 415 -4.29 -15.46 -4.84
C THR A 415 -4.42 -15.36 -3.33
N THR A 416 -5.00 -16.40 -2.74
CA THR A 416 -4.99 -16.64 -1.31
C THR A 416 -4.27 -17.94 -1.04
N THR A 417 -3.26 -17.88 -0.19
CA THR A 417 -2.49 -19.03 0.29
C THR A 417 -2.78 -19.25 1.76
N ASP A 418 -3.22 -20.44 2.14
CA ASP A 418 -3.33 -20.83 3.54
C ASP A 418 -1.92 -21.08 4.11
N VAL A 419 -1.54 -20.37 5.18
CA VAL A 419 -0.18 -20.40 5.70
C VAL A 419 0.18 -21.70 6.43
N ASP A 420 -0.81 -22.46 6.89
CA ASP A 420 -0.60 -23.71 7.62
C ASP A 420 -0.44 -24.89 6.67
N THR A 421 -1.22 -24.92 5.59
CA THR A 421 -1.24 -26.01 4.60
C THR A 421 -0.41 -25.71 3.35
N ALA A 422 -0.08 -24.44 3.11
CA ALA A 422 0.51 -23.92 1.87
C ALA A 422 -0.36 -24.12 0.60
N GLU A 423 -1.63 -24.51 0.76
CA GLU A 423 -2.56 -24.61 -0.35
C GLU A 423 -2.93 -23.20 -0.85
N SER A 424 -2.90 -23.02 -2.18
CA SER A 424 -3.20 -21.73 -2.82
C SER A 424 -4.41 -21.85 -3.72
N SER A 425 -5.21 -20.78 -3.75
CA SER A 425 -6.38 -20.65 -4.62
C SER A 425 -6.41 -19.29 -5.28
N GLU A 426 -6.94 -19.24 -6.49
CA GLU A 426 -7.15 -18.02 -7.25
C GLU A 426 -8.52 -17.41 -6.90
N ILE A 427 -8.54 -16.09 -6.73
CA ILE A 427 -9.76 -15.30 -6.57
C ILE A 427 -10.00 -14.54 -7.87
N LEU A 428 -11.05 -14.93 -8.59
CA LEU A 428 -11.51 -14.18 -9.75
C LEU A 428 -12.34 -12.97 -9.30
N LEU A 429 -11.78 -11.78 -9.44
CA LEU A 429 -12.50 -10.55 -9.13
C LEU A 429 -13.56 -10.26 -10.19
N GLU A 430 -14.79 -10.02 -9.75
CA GLU A 430 -15.88 -9.53 -10.59
C GLU A 430 -15.52 -8.16 -11.17
N SER A 431 -15.55 -8.05 -12.50
CA SER A 431 -15.32 -6.77 -13.16
C SER A 431 -16.55 -5.87 -12.99
N PRO A 432 -16.38 -4.59 -12.62
CA PRO A 432 -17.52 -3.68 -12.53
C PRO A 432 -18.07 -3.27 -13.91
N SER A 433 -17.31 -3.47 -14.99
CA SER A 433 -17.76 -3.31 -16.37
C SER A 433 -16.83 -4.04 -17.34
N ASP A 434 -17.35 -4.46 -18.50
CA ASP A 434 -16.61 -5.29 -19.48
C ASP A 434 -15.40 -4.58 -20.10
N ASP A 435 -15.36 -3.24 -20.07
CA ASP A 435 -14.33 -2.40 -20.68
C ASP A 435 -13.27 -1.90 -19.68
N LEU A 436 -13.41 -2.21 -18.40
CA LEU A 436 -12.49 -1.75 -17.37
C LEU A 436 -11.51 -2.84 -16.94
N GLN A 437 -10.28 -2.42 -16.66
CA GLN A 437 -9.24 -3.27 -16.09
C GLN A 437 -8.67 -2.66 -14.81
N ILE A 438 -8.16 -3.51 -13.94
CA ILE A 438 -7.39 -3.08 -12.78
C ILE A 438 -6.10 -2.44 -13.27
N PHE A 439 -5.91 -1.16 -12.98
CA PHE A 439 -4.64 -0.48 -13.24
C PHE A 439 -3.86 -0.21 -11.93
N ARG A 440 -4.50 -0.38 -10.77
CA ARG A 440 -3.85 -0.23 -9.46
C ARG A 440 -4.56 -0.98 -8.34
N TRP A 441 -3.78 -1.65 -7.50
CA TRP A 441 -4.21 -2.14 -6.18
C TRP A 441 -4.13 -1.03 -5.14
N VAL A 442 -5.18 -0.90 -4.31
CA VAL A 442 -5.17 0.03 -3.18
C VAL A 442 -4.73 -0.69 -1.91
N THR A 443 -5.31 -1.86 -1.60
CA THR A 443 -4.89 -2.76 -0.50
C THR A 443 -5.74 -4.04 -0.54
N ALA A 444 -5.34 -5.05 0.22
CA ALA A 444 -6.20 -6.16 0.63
C ALA A 444 -6.14 -6.33 2.17
N GLY A 445 -7.04 -7.13 2.75
CA GLY A 445 -7.11 -7.48 4.18
C GLY A 445 -8.46 -7.17 4.81
N HIS A 446 -8.74 -7.76 5.97
CA HIS A 446 -10.04 -7.79 6.64
C HIS A 446 -11.17 -8.33 5.75
N GLY A 447 -10.87 -9.35 4.96
CA GLY A 447 -11.82 -9.98 4.04
C GLY A 447 -12.21 -9.09 2.86
N LYS A 448 -11.45 -8.02 2.58
CA LYS A 448 -11.69 -7.09 1.47
C LYS A 448 -10.49 -6.97 0.57
N ILE A 449 -10.75 -6.74 -0.71
CA ILE A 449 -9.77 -6.35 -1.72
C ILE A 449 -10.26 -5.05 -2.33
N VAL A 450 -9.39 -4.04 -2.43
CA VAL A 450 -9.75 -2.78 -3.10
C VAL A 450 -8.79 -2.46 -4.20
N SER A 451 -9.39 -2.08 -5.31
CA SER A 451 -8.74 -1.86 -6.59
C SER A 451 -9.31 -0.61 -7.27
N LEU A 452 -8.48 0.00 -8.11
CA LEU A 452 -8.89 1.04 -9.03
C LEU A 452 -8.98 0.45 -10.44
N TRP A 453 -10.13 0.64 -11.05
CA TRP A 453 -10.48 0.17 -12.38
C TRP A 453 -10.58 1.36 -13.33
N GLY A 454 -10.09 1.20 -14.54
CA GLY A 454 -10.13 2.23 -15.57
C GLY A 454 -10.06 1.62 -16.96
N GLU A 455 -10.33 2.44 -17.98
CA GLU A 455 -10.14 2.05 -19.37
C GLU A 455 -8.68 1.64 -19.61
N PRO A 456 -8.40 0.79 -20.62
CA PRO A 456 -7.04 0.42 -20.98
C PRO A 456 -6.14 1.66 -21.20
N GLY A 457 -5.03 1.72 -20.46
CA GLY A 457 -4.11 2.87 -20.47
C GLY A 457 -4.40 3.96 -19.44
N ALA A 458 -5.45 3.81 -18.62
CA ALA A 458 -5.68 4.69 -17.47
C ALA A 458 -4.47 4.66 -16.51
N SER A 459 -4.10 5.84 -16.02
CA SER A 459 -3.01 6.02 -15.06
C SER A 459 -3.41 6.99 -13.96
N ALA A 460 -2.72 6.93 -12.82
CA ALA A 460 -3.06 7.68 -11.61
C ALA A 460 -2.89 9.22 -11.71
N THR A 461 -2.40 9.79 -12.82
CA THR A 461 -1.93 11.18 -12.90
C THR A 461 -2.68 12.08 -13.90
N SER A 462 -3.89 11.70 -14.30
CA SER A 462 -4.51 12.23 -15.53
C SER A 462 -5.98 12.65 -15.41
N GLY A 463 -6.52 12.79 -14.19
CA GLY A 463 -7.95 13.10 -13.97
C GLY A 463 -8.92 12.11 -14.64
N HIS A 464 -8.47 10.90 -15.00
CA HIS A 464 -9.30 9.93 -15.70
C HIS A 464 -10.47 9.52 -14.83
N ARG A 465 -11.62 9.28 -15.48
CA ARG A 465 -12.72 8.59 -14.82
C ARG A 465 -12.28 7.17 -14.52
N ILE A 466 -12.44 6.79 -13.27
CA ILE A 466 -12.07 5.49 -12.74
C ILE A 466 -13.19 5.01 -11.82
N GLN A 467 -13.13 3.73 -11.48
CA GLN A 467 -13.98 3.15 -10.47
C GLN A 467 -13.12 2.62 -9.33
N LEU A 468 -13.38 3.10 -8.13
CA LEU A 468 -12.89 2.52 -6.89
C LEU A 468 -13.84 1.38 -6.52
N VAL A 469 -13.34 0.16 -6.49
CA VAL A 469 -14.16 -1.04 -6.27
C VAL A 469 -13.68 -1.77 -5.03
N VAL A 470 -14.64 -2.16 -4.19
CA VAL A 470 -14.43 -3.00 -3.01
C VAL A 470 -14.99 -4.38 -3.30
N HIS A 471 -14.12 -5.37 -3.30
CA HIS A 471 -14.45 -6.78 -3.48
C HIS A 471 -14.37 -7.57 -2.18
N SER A 472 -15.12 -8.67 -2.15
CA SER A 472 -14.96 -9.76 -1.18
C SER A 472 -13.66 -10.52 -1.44
N ALA A 473 -12.84 -10.69 -0.41
CA ALA A 473 -11.65 -11.56 -0.51
C ALA A 473 -11.99 -13.06 -0.50
N ALA A 474 -13.24 -13.44 -0.19
CA ALA A 474 -13.65 -14.84 -0.13
C ALA A 474 -14.02 -15.40 -1.51
N ASP A 475 -14.65 -14.59 -2.37
CA ASP A 475 -15.24 -15.04 -3.63
C ASP A 475 -15.12 -14.02 -4.78
N GLY A 476 -14.45 -12.89 -4.55
CA GLY A 476 -14.18 -11.88 -5.57
C GLY A 476 -15.39 -11.04 -6.00
N ARG A 477 -16.55 -11.16 -5.33
CA ARG A 477 -17.76 -10.39 -5.66
C ARG A 477 -17.64 -8.92 -5.25
N ILE A 478 -18.32 -8.04 -5.97
CA ILE A 478 -18.35 -6.61 -5.66
C ILE A 478 -19.29 -6.32 -4.48
N PHE A 479 -18.76 -5.66 -3.45
CA PHE A 479 -19.55 -5.04 -2.39
C PHE A 479 -19.99 -3.62 -2.75
N SER A 480 -19.05 -2.79 -3.21
CA SER A 480 -19.34 -1.41 -3.58
C SER A 480 -18.49 -0.94 -4.76
N THR A 481 -19.08 -0.05 -5.55
CA THR A 481 -18.41 0.62 -6.66
C THR A 481 -18.66 2.11 -6.59
N VAL A 482 -17.57 2.88 -6.55
CA VAL A 482 -17.59 4.34 -6.53
C VAL A 482 -16.96 4.86 -7.81
N SER A 483 -17.78 5.45 -8.66
CA SER A 483 -17.28 6.13 -9.85
C SER A 483 -16.67 7.49 -9.45
N THR A 484 -15.40 7.69 -9.78
CA THR A 484 -14.60 8.84 -9.33
C THR A 484 -13.55 9.23 -10.38
N THR A 485 -12.60 10.08 -10.01
CA THR A 485 -11.46 10.46 -10.83
C THR A 485 -10.15 10.15 -10.12
N THR A 486 -9.08 9.95 -10.89
CA THR A 486 -7.73 9.75 -10.33
C THR A 486 -7.26 10.95 -9.52
N ASP A 487 -7.76 12.15 -9.76
CA ASP A 487 -7.38 13.35 -8.99
C ASP A 487 -8.04 13.39 -7.61
N ALA A 488 -9.25 12.83 -7.50
CA ALA A 488 -9.98 12.75 -6.23
C ALA A 488 -9.39 11.66 -5.31
N VAL A 489 -9.00 10.52 -5.87
CA VAL A 489 -8.37 9.43 -5.10
C VAL A 489 -6.86 9.67 -4.95
N GLY A 490 -6.20 10.20 -5.98
CA GLY A 490 -4.76 10.47 -6.01
C GLY A 490 -3.90 9.24 -5.70
N GLU A 491 -2.84 9.46 -4.94
CA GLU A 491 -2.03 8.39 -4.33
C GLU A 491 -2.65 7.84 -3.04
N ALA A 492 -3.89 8.21 -2.68
CA ALA A 492 -4.46 7.84 -1.40
C ALA A 492 -4.48 6.31 -1.22
N ASN A 493 -3.94 5.89 -0.09
CA ASN A 493 -4.02 4.53 0.39
C ASN A 493 -5.30 4.37 1.23
N TRP A 494 -5.73 3.14 1.40
CA TRP A 494 -6.80 2.81 2.32
C TRP A 494 -6.29 2.98 3.76
N VAL A 495 -6.75 4.05 4.41
CA VAL A 495 -6.49 4.35 5.82
C VAL A 495 -7.54 3.68 6.68
N ARG A 496 -7.23 2.46 7.16
CA ARG A 496 -8.05 1.75 8.15
C ARG A 496 -7.97 2.46 9.48
N GLY A 497 -9.12 2.74 10.06
CA GLY A 497 -9.20 3.28 11.40
C GLY A 497 -8.93 2.23 12.47
N GLN A 498 -8.65 2.72 13.67
CA GLN A 498 -8.50 1.91 14.86
C GLN A 498 -9.76 1.05 15.10
N GLY A 499 -9.56 -0.19 15.54
CA GLY A 499 -10.64 -1.16 15.75
C GLY A 499 -11.25 -1.72 14.45
N TYR A 500 -10.72 -1.33 13.29
CA TYR A 500 -11.10 -1.83 11.97
C TYR A 500 -12.61 -1.74 11.68
N ARG A 501 -13.25 -0.65 12.11
CA ARG A 501 -14.69 -0.39 11.88
C ARG A 501 -14.92 0.38 10.59
N LEU A 502 -14.20 1.49 10.46
CA LEU A 502 -14.30 2.43 9.36
C LEU A 502 -12.94 2.63 8.71
N ALA A 503 -12.98 3.13 7.49
CA ALA A 503 -11.77 3.49 6.81
C ALA A 503 -11.96 4.53 5.70
N VAL A 504 -10.88 5.26 5.42
CA VAL A 504 -10.88 6.37 4.49
C VAL A 504 -10.01 6.05 3.28
N ILE A 505 -10.53 6.31 2.08
CA ILE A 505 -9.79 6.28 0.81
C ILE A 505 -10.07 7.61 0.10
N GLY A 506 -9.08 8.52 0.08
CA GLY A 506 -9.30 9.87 -0.43
C GLY A 506 -10.48 10.56 0.30
N PRO A 507 -11.52 11.03 -0.40
CA PRO A 507 -12.70 11.64 0.21
C PRO A 507 -13.79 10.63 0.61
N TYR A 508 -13.54 9.32 0.47
CA TYR A 508 -14.55 8.28 0.66
C TYR A 508 -14.36 7.57 1.99
N LEU A 509 -15.45 7.42 2.75
CA LEU A 509 -15.50 6.66 4.00
C LEU A 509 -16.24 5.35 3.76
N PHE A 510 -15.65 4.23 4.17
CA PHE A 510 -16.20 2.89 4.00
C PHE A 510 -16.34 2.17 5.35
N THR A 511 -17.32 1.26 5.45
CA THR A 511 -17.29 0.22 6.48
C THR A 511 -16.25 -0.82 6.10
N VAL A 512 -15.41 -1.25 7.05
CA VAL A 512 -14.41 -2.29 6.80
C VAL A 512 -15.09 -3.66 6.69
N ASP A 513 -16.01 -3.96 7.62
CA ASP A 513 -16.73 -5.24 7.67
C ASP A 513 -17.63 -5.45 6.44
N GLY A 514 -18.44 -4.44 6.09
CA GLY A 514 -19.35 -4.51 4.95
C GLY A 514 -18.69 -4.17 3.60
N GLY A 515 -17.57 -3.44 3.60
CA GLY A 515 -16.99 -2.90 2.36
C GLY A 515 -17.88 -1.88 1.65
N LEU A 516 -18.83 -1.26 2.37
CA LEU A 516 -19.85 -0.38 1.82
C LEU A 516 -19.45 1.08 1.99
N LEU A 517 -19.76 1.91 0.99
CA LEU A 517 -19.56 3.35 1.08
C LEU A 517 -20.54 3.92 2.11
N VAL A 518 -19.99 4.56 3.14
CA VAL A 518 -20.73 5.29 4.17
C VAL A 518 -20.91 6.75 3.75
N ARG A 519 -19.86 7.38 3.23
CA ARG A 519 -19.90 8.81 2.90
C ARG A 519 -18.96 9.19 1.76
N ASN A 520 -19.45 10.08 0.90
CA ASN A 520 -18.65 10.84 -0.04
C ASN A 520 -18.47 12.27 0.48
N ALA A 521 -17.24 12.63 0.86
CA ALA A 521 -16.92 13.92 1.46
C ALA A 521 -16.59 15.03 0.43
N THR A 522 -16.58 14.72 -0.87
CA THR A 522 -16.14 15.66 -1.92
C THR A 522 -16.98 16.95 -1.96
N ALA A 523 -18.29 16.88 -1.74
CA ALA A 523 -19.19 18.04 -1.85
C ALA A 523 -19.06 19.04 -0.70
N HIS A 524 -18.56 18.61 0.47
CA HIS A 524 -18.58 19.41 1.70
C HIS A 524 -17.21 19.99 2.09
N HIS A 525 -16.18 19.82 1.25
CA HIS A 525 -14.78 20.11 1.60
C HIS A 525 -14.34 19.45 2.92
N LEU A 526 -15.04 18.40 3.34
CA LEU A 526 -14.81 17.70 4.59
C LEU A 526 -13.58 16.82 4.42
N ARG A 527 -12.52 17.14 5.16
CA ARG A 527 -11.30 16.34 5.20
C ARG A 527 -11.40 15.36 6.36
N MET A 528 -11.39 14.08 6.06
CA MET A 528 -11.44 13.01 7.04
C MET A 528 -10.03 12.53 7.35
N ALA A 529 -9.70 12.41 8.63
CA ALA A 529 -8.48 11.77 9.09
C ALA A 529 -8.73 10.27 9.36
N GLU A 530 -7.74 9.59 9.93
CA GLU A 530 -7.88 8.19 10.34
C GLU A 530 -9.02 8.02 11.37
N PRO A 531 -9.98 7.12 11.13
CA PRO A 531 -11.07 6.86 12.07
C PRO A 531 -10.59 6.27 13.41
N ARG A 532 -11.31 6.59 14.49
CA ARG A 532 -11.15 6.05 15.85
C ARG A 532 -12.44 5.31 16.21
N GLY A 533 -12.48 4.02 15.92
CA GLY A 533 -13.73 3.24 15.95
C GLY A 533 -14.72 3.78 14.91
N GLU A 534 -15.92 4.16 15.36
CA GLU A 534 -16.98 4.72 14.51
C GLU A 534 -16.93 6.26 14.38
N ILE A 535 -15.99 6.91 15.06
CA ILE A 535 -15.83 8.37 15.04
C ILE A 535 -14.66 8.74 14.15
N VAL A 536 -14.86 9.69 13.25
CA VAL A 536 -13.84 10.15 12.29
C VAL A 536 -13.44 11.60 12.61
N PRO A 537 -12.25 11.83 13.19
CA PRO A 537 -11.70 13.18 13.28
C PRO A 537 -11.67 13.82 11.89
N SER A 538 -12.26 15.00 11.78
CA SER A 538 -12.51 15.64 10.49
C SER A 538 -12.28 17.16 10.58
N SER A 539 -12.15 17.81 9.43
CA SER A 539 -12.06 19.27 9.35
C SER A 539 -12.79 19.85 8.13
N ILE A 540 -13.33 21.05 8.31
CA ILE A 540 -13.91 21.90 7.25
C ILE A 540 -13.34 23.30 7.47
N ASP A 541 -12.68 23.88 6.47
CA ASP A 541 -12.08 25.22 6.52
C ASP A 541 -11.29 25.48 7.82
N ASP A 542 -10.38 24.57 8.16
CA ASP A 542 -9.56 24.55 9.39
C ASP A 542 -10.31 24.43 10.73
N THR A 543 -11.64 24.38 10.70
CA THR A 543 -12.46 24.08 11.88
C THR A 543 -12.49 22.57 12.10
N ARG A 544 -12.21 22.13 13.34
CA ARG A 544 -12.17 20.72 13.72
C ARG A 544 -13.55 20.19 14.11
N TYR A 545 -13.83 18.97 13.66
CA TYR A 545 -15.05 18.23 13.91
C TYR A 545 -14.74 16.78 14.27
N LEU A 546 -15.68 16.15 14.96
CA LEU A 546 -15.77 14.70 15.10
C LEU A 546 -17.00 14.24 14.33
N LEU A 547 -16.79 13.58 13.20
CA LEU A 547 -17.87 13.00 12.39
C LEU A 547 -18.30 11.68 13.03
N HIS A 548 -19.60 11.55 13.31
CA HIS A 548 -20.22 10.31 13.77
C HIS A 548 -21.58 10.17 13.08
N GLY A 549 -21.76 9.07 12.32
CA GLY A 549 -22.90 8.92 11.42
C GLY A 549 -22.93 10.04 10.37
N ASN A 550 -24.02 10.82 10.37
CA ASN A 550 -24.23 11.93 9.43
C ASN A 550 -24.03 13.32 10.02
N THR A 551 -23.57 13.39 11.27
CA THR A 551 -23.37 14.65 11.97
C THR A 551 -21.88 14.87 12.23
N ALA A 552 -21.36 16.03 11.82
CA ALA A 552 -20.06 16.51 12.20
C ALA A 552 -20.22 17.45 13.40
N TRP A 553 -19.77 16.98 14.56
CA TRP A 553 -19.85 17.70 15.82
C TRP A 553 -18.61 18.57 15.99
N ARG A 554 -18.77 19.89 16.08
CA ARG A 554 -17.66 20.79 16.35
C ARG A 554 -17.07 20.45 17.71
N SER A 555 -15.80 20.10 17.75
CA SER A 555 -15.10 19.74 18.98
C SER A 555 -13.63 20.10 18.89
N ASP A 556 -13.09 20.58 19.99
CA ASP A 556 -11.66 20.83 20.15
C ASP A 556 -10.90 19.62 20.72
N ALA A 557 -11.62 18.55 21.07
CA ALA A 557 -11.04 17.33 21.61
C ALA A 557 -10.02 16.73 20.63
N ASN A 558 -8.83 16.44 21.14
CA ASN A 558 -7.84 15.65 20.42
C ASN A 558 -8.12 14.16 20.68
N LEU A 559 -9.08 13.61 19.92
CA LEU A 559 -9.48 12.20 20.02
C LEU A 559 -8.32 11.30 19.56
N LEU A 560 -7.76 10.55 20.52
CA LEU A 560 -6.68 9.61 20.26
C LEU A 560 -7.21 8.22 19.89
N ALA A 561 -8.25 7.75 20.59
CA ALA A 561 -8.80 6.42 20.39
C ALA A 561 -10.24 6.28 20.90
N VAL A 562 -10.94 5.25 20.42
CA VAL A 562 -12.16 4.70 21.05
C VAL A 562 -11.91 3.22 21.33
N THR A 563 -12.21 2.73 22.52
CA THR A 563 -11.99 1.31 22.87
C THR A 563 -12.81 0.37 21.98
N ASP A 564 -12.35 -0.87 21.78
CA ASP A 564 -12.99 -1.83 20.87
C ASP A 564 -14.46 -2.13 21.22
N SER A 565 -14.77 -2.10 22.51
CA SER A 565 -16.12 -2.25 23.06
C SER A 565 -16.98 -0.99 22.90
N GLY A 566 -16.39 0.12 22.47
CA GLY A 566 -16.99 1.45 22.51
C GLY A 566 -17.16 1.97 23.93
N SER A 567 -16.57 1.34 24.95
CA SER A 567 -16.76 1.69 26.36
C SER A 567 -16.19 3.06 26.72
N HIS A 568 -15.09 3.47 26.09
CA HIS A 568 -14.39 4.71 26.40
C HIS A 568 -13.86 5.42 25.15
N ALA A 569 -13.90 6.75 25.17
CA ALA A 569 -13.17 7.62 24.25
C ALA A 569 -11.95 8.21 24.96
N ILE A 570 -10.79 8.06 24.34
CA ILE A 570 -9.50 8.50 24.87
C ILE A 570 -9.10 9.80 24.19
N VAL A 571 -8.92 10.85 24.98
CA VAL A 571 -8.63 12.20 24.50
C VAL A 571 -7.34 12.71 25.13
N ARG A 572 -6.52 13.42 24.34
CA ARG A 572 -5.44 14.25 24.90
C ARG A 572 -5.97 15.64 25.24
N THR A 573 -5.87 16.02 26.50
CA THR A 573 -6.28 17.33 26.99
C THR A 573 -5.03 18.14 27.33
N GLY A 574 -4.83 19.26 26.64
CA GLY A 574 -3.59 20.03 26.77
C GLY A 574 -2.37 19.25 26.27
N GLN A 575 -1.21 19.51 26.87
CA GLN A 575 0.04 18.80 26.53
C GLN A 575 0.36 17.67 27.51
N ASP A 576 -0.26 17.67 28.68
CA ASP A 576 0.17 16.97 29.89
C ASP A 576 -0.88 16.02 30.48
N ARG A 577 -2.02 15.82 29.79
CA ARG A 577 -3.06 14.89 30.25
C ARG A 577 -3.61 14.00 29.15
N VAL A 578 -3.89 12.76 29.54
CA VAL A 578 -4.74 11.83 28.79
C VAL A 578 -5.97 11.54 29.65
N VAL A 579 -7.14 11.52 29.00
CA VAL A 579 -8.43 11.46 29.68
C VAL A 579 -9.31 10.41 29.02
N GLY A 580 -9.97 9.58 29.83
CA GLY A 580 -10.96 8.61 29.39
C GLY A 580 -12.39 9.07 29.70
N TYR A 581 -13.23 9.18 28.67
CA TYR A 581 -14.65 9.46 28.81
C TYR A 581 -15.45 8.18 28.57
N PRO A 582 -16.34 7.76 29.50
CA PRO A 582 -17.15 6.56 29.29
C PRO A 582 -18.28 6.80 28.28
N ALA A 583 -18.77 5.74 27.65
CA ALA A 583 -19.99 5.77 26.83
C ALA A 583 -21.22 6.23 27.64
N GLN A 584 -22.20 6.84 26.97
CA GLN A 584 -23.47 7.25 27.58
C GLN A 584 -24.52 6.15 27.64
#